data_AF-A0A0J7KCJ3-F1
#
_entry.id   AF-A0A0J7KCJ3-F1
#
_cell.length_a   1.000
_cell.length_b   1.000
_cell.length_c   1.000
_cell.angle_alpha   90.00
_cell.angle_beta   90.00
_cell.angle_gamma   90.00
#
_symmetry.space_group_name_H-M   'P 1'
#
loop_
_entity.id
_entity.type
_entity.pdbx_description
1 polymer ?
#
loop_
_entity_poly.entity_id
_entity_poly.type
_entity_poly.pdbx_seq_one_letter_code
_entity_poly.pdbx_strand_id
1 'polypeptide(L)'
;MQSVKGCKWSNNTIRKALRLKLPCGTSGYQELLAQGIPLPNERTLRRRSENIDFKLGICEQIFDILKQRVSQFTDDREKDCMLAVDEMSIMPGEQIDQSMMSHIGLSTLPDTFGK
;
A
#
# COMPACT_ATOMS: atom_id res chain seq x y z
N MET A 1 29.87 10.13 -0.97
CA MET A 1 28.52 9.64 -1.33
C MET A 1 27.83 10.69 -2.20
N GLN A 2 27.76 10.47 -3.52
CA GLN A 2 27.16 11.45 -4.43
C GLN A 2 25.64 11.42 -4.30
N SER A 3 25.06 12.53 -3.84
CA SER A 3 23.62 12.78 -3.94
C SER A 3 23.27 12.97 -5.41
N VAL A 4 22.59 12.00 -6.01
CA VAL A 4 22.07 12.12 -7.38
C VAL A 4 20.84 13.02 -7.36
N LYS A 5 21.07 14.32 -7.16
CA LYS A 5 20.04 15.37 -7.28
C LYS A 5 19.60 15.42 -8.74
N GLY A 6 18.42 14.86 -9.04
CA GLY A 6 17.76 15.04 -10.34
C GLY A 6 17.49 13.77 -11.16
N CYS A 7 17.91 12.57 -10.72
CA CYS A 7 17.58 11.36 -11.49
C CYS A 7 16.10 10.96 -11.26
N LYS A 8 15.28 11.06 -12.30
CA LYS A 8 13.92 10.51 -12.31
C LYS A 8 14.03 8.98 -12.35
N TRP A 9 13.77 8.32 -11.23
CA TRP A 9 13.67 6.87 -11.17
C TRP A 9 12.54 6.36 -12.06
N SER A 10 12.84 5.34 -12.88
CA SER A 10 11.85 4.66 -13.70
C SER A 10 10.83 3.91 -12.82
N ASN A 11 9.61 3.73 -13.32
CA ASN A 11 8.58 2.95 -12.62
C ASN A 11 9.04 1.49 -12.36
N ASN A 12 9.84 0.92 -13.26
CA ASN A 12 10.42 -0.41 -13.07
C ASN A 12 11.37 -0.44 -11.87
N THR A 13 12.25 0.57 -11.73
CA THR A 13 13.15 0.68 -10.59
C THR A 13 12.39 0.89 -9.29
N ILE A 14 11.37 1.75 -9.28
CA ILE A 14 10.50 1.95 -8.11
C ILE A 14 9.82 0.63 -7.71
N ARG A 15 9.25 -0.11 -8.66
CA ARG A 15 8.59 -1.40 -8.39
C ARG A 15 9.57 -2.43 -7.82
N LYS A 16 10.79 -2.53 -8.37
CA LYS A 16 11.84 -3.41 -7.84
C LYS A 16 12.24 -3.02 -6.43
N ALA A 17 12.45 -1.73 -6.18
CA ALA A 17 12.81 -1.21 -4.87
C ALA A 17 11.73 -1.47 -3.81
N LEU A 18 10.45 -1.26 -4.15
CA LEU A 18 9.31 -1.59 -3.26
C LEU A 18 9.29 -3.09 -2.93
N ARG A 19 9.48 -3.96 -3.93
CA ARG A 19 9.54 -5.42 -3.75
C ARG A 19 10.67 -5.87 -2.82
N LEU A 20 11.77 -5.12 -2.74
CA LEU A 20 12.87 -5.39 -1.79
C LEU A 20 12.57 -4.79 -0.41
N LYS A 21 12.02 -3.57 -0.36
CA LYS A 21 11.71 -2.85 0.89
C LYS A 21 10.66 -3.55 1.75
N LEU A 22 9.64 -4.16 1.12
CA LEU A 22 8.55 -4.86 1.79
C LEU A 22 9.04 -6.05 2.65
N PRO A 23 9.75 -7.05 2.11
CA PRO A 23 10.20 -8.20 2.90
C PRO A 23 11.38 -7.86 3.84
N CYS A 24 12.30 -6.98 3.44
CA CYS A 24 13.52 -6.70 4.22
C CYS A 24 13.31 -5.69 5.37
N GLY A 25 12.13 -5.05 5.45
CA GLY A 25 11.89 -3.98 6.41
C GLY A 25 12.73 -2.73 6.14
N THR A 26 12.79 -1.79 7.09
CA THR A 26 13.54 -0.53 6.93
C THR A 26 15.03 -0.73 7.10
N SER A 27 15.45 -1.45 8.14
CA SER A 27 16.86 -1.75 8.41
C SER A 27 17.52 -2.48 7.24
N GLY A 28 16.91 -3.57 6.76
CA GLY A 28 17.46 -4.35 5.65
C GLY A 28 17.57 -3.54 4.36
N TYR A 29 16.61 -2.65 4.08
CA TYR A 29 16.68 -1.80 2.90
C TYR A 29 17.76 -0.71 2.99
N GLN A 30 17.97 -0.14 4.18
CA GLN A 30 19.05 0.84 4.40
C GLN A 30 20.44 0.19 4.23
N GLU A 31 20.59 -1.06 4.67
CA GLU A 31 21.82 -1.82 4.47
C GLU A 31 22.13 -2.03 2.97
N LEU A 32 21.12 -2.36 2.15
CA LEU A 32 21.29 -2.46 0.69
C LEU A 32 21.75 -1.13 0.06
N LEU A 33 21.25 0.01 0.56
CA LEU A 33 21.70 1.33 0.12
C LEU A 33 23.13 1.63 0.56
N ALA A 34 23.51 1.22 1.78
CA ALA A 34 24.85 1.40 2.33
C ALA A 34 25.91 0.62 1.53
N GLN A 35 25.54 -0.56 1.01
CA GLN A 35 26.38 -1.36 0.10
C GLN A 35 26.52 -0.75 -1.30
N GLY A 36 25.93 0.42 -1.56
CA GLY A 36 26.09 1.15 -2.82
C GLY A 36 25.20 0.64 -3.96
N ILE A 37 24.19 -0.19 -3.67
CA ILE A 37 23.25 -0.67 -4.66
C ILE A 37 22.42 0.53 -5.18
N PRO A 38 22.32 0.74 -6.50
CA PRO A 38 21.67 1.93 -7.07
C PRO A 38 20.14 1.84 -6.97
N LEU A 39 19.61 2.13 -5.78
CA LEU A 39 18.18 2.13 -5.47
C LEU A 39 17.72 3.51 -4.97
N PRO A 40 16.43 3.85 -5.18
CA PRO A 40 15.83 5.05 -4.62
C PRO A 40 15.85 5.02 -3.09
N ASN A 41 16.02 6.19 -2.46
CA ASN A 41 15.88 6.30 -1.02
C ASN A 41 14.43 6.04 -0.55
N GLU A 42 14.27 5.72 0.72
CA GLU A 42 12.95 5.42 1.29
C GLU A 42 11.95 6.57 1.16
N ARG A 43 12.42 7.82 1.29
CA ARG A 43 11.59 9.01 1.07
C ARG A 43 10.99 9.06 -0.34
N THR A 44 11.77 8.65 -1.35
CA THR A 44 11.32 8.59 -2.74
C THR A 44 10.28 7.50 -2.93
N LEU A 45 10.46 6.35 -2.28
CA LEU A 45 9.47 5.27 -2.29
C LEU A 45 8.15 5.73 -1.65
N ARG A 46 8.22 6.36 -0.48
CA ARG A 46 7.05 6.89 0.24
C ARG A 46 6.27 7.88 -0.63
N ARG A 47 6.96 8.87 -1.20
CA ARG A 47 6.34 9.85 -2.11
C ARG A 47 5.72 9.24 -3.35
N ARG A 48 6.26 8.13 -3.86
CA ARG A 48 5.65 7.41 -4.99
C ARG A 48 4.40 6.65 -4.58
N SER A 49 4.34 6.16 -3.34
CA SER A 49 3.18 5.47 -2.78
C SER A 49 2.09 6.41 -2.27
N GLU A 50 2.41 7.68 -1.95
CA GLU A 50 1.43 8.71 -1.54
C GLU A 50 0.32 8.93 -2.58
N ASN A 51 0.56 8.60 -3.85
CA ASN A 51 -0.45 8.70 -4.90
C ASN A 51 -1.49 7.55 -4.86
N ILE A 52 -1.34 6.59 -3.95
CA ILE A 52 -2.27 5.48 -3.77
C ILE A 52 -3.26 5.87 -2.68
N ASP A 53 -4.49 6.16 -3.09
CA ASP A 53 -5.57 6.60 -2.22
C ASP A 53 -6.28 5.38 -1.60
N PHE A 54 -6.17 5.21 -0.29
CA PHE A 54 -6.89 4.19 0.48
C PHE A 54 -7.97 4.86 1.32
N LYS A 55 -9.22 4.72 0.87
CA LYS A 55 -10.39 5.28 1.54
C LYS A 55 -11.14 4.23 2.33
N LEU A 56 -11.90 4.68 3.32
CA LEU A 56 -12.90 3.86 4.01
C LEU A 56 -13.90 3.29 2.98
N GLY A 57 -14.34 2.06 3.22
CA GLY A 57 -15.21 1.32 2.31
C GLY A 57 -14.44 0.41 1.37
N ILE A 58 -15.00 0.20 0.18
CA ILE A 58 -14.48 -0.77 -0.80
C ILE A 58 -13.41 -0.10 -1.67
N CYS A 59 -12.24 -0.72 -1.78
CA CYS A 59 -11.16 -0.24 -2.65
C CYS A 59 -11.38 -0.70 -4.10
N GLU A 60 -12.12 0.10 -4.88
CA GLU A 60 -12.48 -0.19 -6.28
C GLU A 60 -11.25 -0.40 -7.19
N GLN A 61 -10.15 0.31 -6.92
CA GLN A 61 -8.91 0.19 -7.71
C GLN A 61 -8.33 -1.23 -7.69
N ILE A 62 -8.57 -1.99 -6.61
CA ILE A 62 -8.13 -3.39 -6.52
C ILE A 62 -8.94 -4.26 -7.48
N PHE A 63 -10.22 -3.99 -7.69
CA PHE A 63 -11.06 -4.77 -8.60
C PHE A 63 -10.63 -4.65 -10.05
N ASP A 64 -10.12 -3.48 -10.49
CA ASP A 64 -9.54 -3.33 -11.83
C ASP A 64 -8.33 -4.26 -12.04
N ILE A 65 -7.47 -4.36 -11.02
CA ILE A 65 -6.29 -5.24 -11.04
C ILE A 65 -6.72 -6.71 -11.00
N LEU A 66 -7.68 -7.06 -10.13
CA LEU A 66 -8.20 -8.42 -10.05
C LEU A 66 -8.90 -8.84 -11.34
N LYS A 67 -9.64 -7.94 -11.99
CA LYS A 67 -10.31 -8.20 -13.28
C LYS A 67 -9.31 -8.56 -14.38
N GLN A 68 -8.17 -7.86 -14.44
CA GLN A 68 -7.09 -8.23 -15.36
C GLN A 68 -6.58 -9.64 -15.10
N ARG A 69 -6.46 -10.04 -13.83
CA ARG A 69 -6.02 -11.39 -13.45
C ARG A 69 -7.06 -12.44 -13.81
N VAL A 70 -8.32 -12.21 -13.46
CA VAL A 70 -9.45 -13.12 -13.74
C VAL A 70 -9.67 -13.31 -15.24
N SER A 71 -9.39 -12.28 -16.06
CA SER A 71 -9.48 -12.41 -17.52
C SER A 71 -8.47 -13.39 -18.13
N GLN A 72 -7.43 -13.77 -17.38
CA GLN A 72 -6.42 -14.75 -17.80
C GLN A 72 -6.81 -16.18 -17.40
N PHE A 73 -7.93 -16.37 -16.68
CA PHE A 73 -8.38 -17.70 -16.28
C PHE A 73 -8.94 -18.45 -17.48
N THR A 74 -8.59 -19.72 -17.54
CA THR A 74 -8.97 -20.61 -18.64
C THR A 74 -10.21 -21.43 -18.29
N ASP A 75 -10.45 -21.62 -16.99
CA ASP A 75 -11.56 -22.40 -16.46
C ASP A 75 -12.39 -21.54 -15.50
N ASP A 76 -13.71 -21.60 -15.62
CA ASP A 76 -14.61 -20.84 -14.77
C ASP A 76 -14.52 -21.23 -13.29
N ARG A 77 -14.11 -22.48 -12.98
CA ARG A 77 -13.87 -22.95 -11.61
C ARG A 77 -12.75 -22.19 -10.92
N GLU A 78 -11.84 -21.56 -11.67
CA GLU A 78 -10.80 -20.69 -11.10
C GLU A 78 -11.38 -19.40 -10.48
N LYS A 79 -12.64 -19.09 -10.77
CA LYS A 79 -13.36 -17.92 -10.22
C LYS A 79 -14.07 -18.23 -8.89
N ASP A 80 -14.17 -19.49 -8.50
CA ASP A 80 -14.79 -19.88 -7.24
C ASP A 80 -13.93 -19.38 -6.07
N CYS A 81 -14.49 -18.50 -5.24
CA CYS A 81 -13.78 -17.91 -4.11
C CYS A 81 -14.67 -17.75 -2.87
N MET A 82 -14.04 -17.75 -1.69
CA MET A 82 -14.69 -17.48 -0.40
C MET A 82 -14.19 -16.14 0.14
N LEU A 83 -15.10 -15.29 0.60
CA LEU A 83 -14.77 -14.08 1.34
C LEU A 83 -14.96 -14.35 2.85
N ALA A 84 -13.85 -14.40 3.59
CA ALA A 84 -13.88 -14.43 5.04
C ALA A 84 -13.49 -13.04 5.57
N VAL A 85 -14.31 -12.51 6.48
CA VAL A 85 -14.11 -11.19 7.10
C VAL A 85 -14.15 -11.38 8.61
N ASP A 86 -13.23 -10.72 9.30
CA ASP A 86 -13.16 -10.66 10.77
C ASP A 86 -12.76 -9.24 11.18
N GLU A 87 -13.08 -8.88 12.42
CA GLU A 87 -12.75 -7.57 12.99
C GLU A 87 -11.45 -7.65 13.79
N MET A 88 -10.60 -6.62 13.67
CA MET A 88 -9.38 -6.49 14.47
C MET A 88 -9.52 -5.34 15.45
N SER A 89 -9.35 -5.62 16.74
CA SER A 89 -9.27 -4.57 17.77
C SER A 89 -8.01 -3.73 17.55
N ILE A 90 -8.20 -2.41 17.50
CA ILE A 90 -7.12 -1.41 17.39
C ILE A 90 -7.12 -0.51 18.63
N MET A 91 -6.00 0.18 18.87
CA MET A 91 -5.98 1.19 19.92
C MET A 91 -6.87 2.37 19.52
N PRO A 92 -7.83 2.79 20.38
CA PRO A 92 -8.66 3.95 20.09
C PRO A 92 -7.79 5.21 20.10
N GLY A 93 -8.02 6.09 19.13
CA GLY A 93 -7.28 7.33 19.02
C GLY A 93 -7.72 8.15 17.82
N GLU A 94 -7.70 9.47 17.97
CA GLU A 94 -8.00 10.41 16.91
C GLU A 94 -6.70 10.87 16.24
N GLN A 95 -6.71 10.96 14.91
CA GLN A 95 -5.57 11.39 14.12
C GLN A 95 -6.02 12.27 12.96
N ILE A 96 -5.22 13.29 12.64
CA ILE A 96 -5.38 14.09 11.43
C ILE A 96 -4.48 13.50 10.35
N ASP A 97 -5.08 13.07 9.25
CA ASP A 97 -4.34 12.80 8.03
C ASP A 97 -4.10 14.13 7.29
N GLN A 98 -2.86 14.59 7.33
CA GLN A 98 -2.45 15.84 6.69
C GLN A 98 -2.55 15.79 5.16
N SER A 99 -2.50 14.61 4.56
CA SER A 99 -2.58 14.45 3.10
C SER A 99 -4.01 14.66 2.57
N MET A 100 -5.01 14.24 3.35
CA MET A 100 -6.43 14.35 3.01
C MET A 100 -7.14 15.49 3.75
N MET A 101 -6.45 16.15 4.70
CA MET A 101 -7.04 17.15 5.62
C MET A 101 -8.30 16.62 6.31
N SER A 102 -8.27 15.34 6.70
CA SER A 102 -9.42 14.65 7.31
C SER A 102 -9.09 14.17 8.72
N HIS A 103 -10.11 14.18 9.57
CA HIS A 103 -10.06 13.59 10.90
C HIS A 103 -10.40 12.09 10.81
N ILE A 104 -9.56 11.24 11.40
CA ILE A 104 -9.68 9.78 11.43
C ILE A 104 -9.71 9.34 12.90
N GLY A 105 -10.44 8.26 13.22
CA GLY A 105 -10.38 7.64 14.56
C GLY A 105 -11.72 7.54 15.29
N LEU A 106 -12.75 8.23 14.81
CA LEU A 106 -14.11 7.99 15.26
C LEU A 106 -14.63 6.71 14.61
N SER A 107 -15.11 5.77 15.42
CA SER A 107 -15.81 4.58 14.90
C SER A 107 -16.99 5.02 14.04
N THR A 108 -17.02 4.56 12.79
CA THR A 108 -18.16 4.79 11.89
C THR A 108 -19.29 3.78 12.08
N LEU A 109 -19.10 2.80 12.97
CA LEU A 109 -20.14 1.86 13.35
C LEU A 109 -21.11 2.54 14.33
N PRO A 110 -22.43 2.51 14.07
CA PRO A 110 -23.40 3.06 15.01
C PRO A 110 -23.42 2.21 16.30
N ASP A 111 -23.44 2.87 17.46
CA ASP A 111 -23.55 2.23 18.80
C ASP A 111 -24.88 1.48 19.00
N THR A 112 -25.83 1.65 18.08
CA THR A 112 -27.12 0.97 18.13
C THR A 112 -27.06 -0.31 17.32
N PHE A 113 -27.07 -1.46 18.02
CA PHE A 113 -27.54 -2.71 17.43
C PHE A 113 -28.91 -2.46 16.77
N GLY A 114 -29.08 -2.91 15.53
CA GLY A 114 -30.35 -2.80 14.80
C GLY A 114 -31.50 -3.30 15.68
N LYS A 115 -32.54 -2.47 15.82
CA LYS A 115 -33.81 -2.89 16.42
C LYS A 115 -34.52 -3.90 15.53
#